data_AF-A0A3A0DSR0-F1
#
_entry.id   AF-A0A3A0DSR0-F1
#
_cell.length_a   1.000
_cell.length_b   1.000
_cell.length_c   1.000
_cell.angle_alpha   90.00
_cell.angle_beta   90.00
_cell.angle_gamma   90.00
#
_symmetry.space_group_name_H-M   'P 1'
#
loop_
_entity.id
_entity.type
_entity.pdbx_description
1 polymer ?
#
loop_
_entity_poly.entity_id
_entity_poly.type
_entity_poly.pdbx_seq_one_letter_code
_entity_poly.pdbx_strand_id
1 'polypeptide(L)'
;MAGEHLDLTSDVPRAAPSGAASSGDAAREEAAPSGAGGLRKFVGVRFECCVIYTRVYINRDGTAYEGRCPRCARPVRLEIGPGGTDARFFSAY
;
A
#
# COMPACT_ATOMS: atom_id res chain seq x y z
N MET A 1 0.22 5.08 -50.73
CA MET A 1 -0.56 4.71 -49.52
C MET A 1 0.01 3.42 -48.99
N ALA A 2 1.02 3.52 -48.12
CA ALA A 2 1.59 2.38 -47.42
C ALA A 2 1.01 2.40 -46.00
N GLY A 3 0.18 1.41 -45.70
CA GLY A 3 -0.31 1.16 -44.35
C GLY A 3 0.75 0.35 -43.61
N GLU A 4 1.41 0.97 -42.66
CA GLU A 4 2.24 0.28 -41.67
C GLU A 4 1.38 0.03 -40.42
N HIS A 5 0.90 -1.21 -40.37
CA HIS A 5 0.29 -1.83 -39.21
C HIS A 5 1.36 -1.95 -38.11
N LEU A 6 1.25 -1.16 -37.05
CA LEU A 6 2.08 -1.35 -35.86
C LEU A 6 1.43 -2.39 -34.96
N ASP A 7 1.94 -3.62 -35.06
CA ASP A 7 1.67 -4.77 -34.22
C ASP A 7 1.91 -4.46 -32.72
N LEU A 8 0.82 -4.27 -31.98
CA LEU A 8 0.80 -3.93 -30.55
C LEU A 8 0.82 -5.16 -29.62
N THR A 9 1.41 -6.27 -30.05
CA THR A 9 1.53 -7.50 -29.24
C THR A 9 2.95 -8.05 -29.28
N SER A 10 3.86 -7.36 -28.61
CA SER A 10 5.14 -7.97 -28.21
C SER A 10 5.04 -8.45 -26.77
N ASP A 11 4.92 -9.77 -26.70
CA ASP A 11 4.98 -10.68 -25.56
C ASP A 11 6.08 -10.29 -24.56
N VAL A 12 5.70 -9.97 -23.32
CA VAL A 12 6.66 -9.79 -22.22
C VAL A 12 6.77 -11.13 -21.48
N PRO A 13 7.90 -11.84 -21.56
CA PRO A 13 8.04 -13.12 -20.87
C PRO A 13 8.03 -12.95 -19.34
N ARG A 14 7.17 -13.73 -18.69
CA ARG A 14 7.10 -13.89 -17.22
C ARG A 14 8.37 -14.57 -16.71
N ALA A 15 9.27 -13.82 -16.09
CA ALA A 15 10.33 -14.37 -15.26
C ALA A 15 9.80 -14.57 -13.83
N ALA A 16 9.67 -15.84 -13.41
CA ALA A 16 9.43 -16.21 -12.03
C ALA A 16 10.77 -16.36 -11.29
N PRO A 17 10.92 -15.87 -10.04
CA PRO A 17 12.00 -16.32 -9.19
C PRO A 17 11.58 -17.53 -8.34
N SER A 18 12.31 -18.62 -8.53
CA SER A 18 12.39 -19.80 -7.68
C SER A 18 13.12 -19.47 -6.38
N GLY A 19 12.56 -19.85 -5.22
CA GLY A 19 13.25 -19.75 -3.92
C GLY A 19 12.58 -20.64 -2.88
N ALA A 20 13.30 -21.66 -2.45
CA ALA A 20 12.89 -22.72 -1.52
C ALA A 20 12.91 -22.28 -0.04
N ALA A 21 12.33 -23.14 0.80
CA ALA A 21 11.88 -22.99 2.19
C ALA A 21 12.91 -22.71 3.29
N SER A 22 12.42 -22.24 4.45
CA SER A 22 12.93 -22.68 5.77
C SER A 22 11.84 -22.62 6.85
N SER A 23 11.65 -23.73 7.54
CA SER A 23 10.80 -23.93 8.72
C SER A 23 11.39 -23.31 9.99
N GLY A 24 10.55 -22.93 10.95
CA GLY A 24 10.98 -22.56 12.30
C GLY A 24 9.86 -21.98 13.17
N ASP A 25 9.13 -22.85 13.87
CA ASP A 25 8.21 -22.52 14.96
C ASP A 25 8.98 -22.22 16.26
N ALA A 26 8.68 -21.08 16.92
CA ALA A 26 8.52 -20.94 18.38
C ALA A 26 8.35 -19.46 18.76
N ALA A 27 7.37 -19.21 19.63
CA ALA A 27 6.78 -17.93 20.00
C ALA A 27 7.71 -16.95 20.75
N ARG A 28 7.54 -15.64 20.50
CA ARG A 28 7.19 -14.62 21.53
C ARG A 28 7.02 -13.19 20.97
N GLU A 29 6.02 -12.51 21.55
CA GLU A 29 5.70 -11.07 21.63
C GLU A 29 6.03 -10.11 20.46
N GLU A 30 4.97 -9.77 19.70
CA GLU A 30 4.45 -8.40 19.52
C GLU A 30 5.43 -7.22 19.40
N ALA A 31 6.13 -7.10 18.27
CA ALA A 31 6.59 -5.80 17.76
C ALA A 31 6.87 -5.89 16.24
N ALA A 32 6.09 -5.10 15.48
CA ALA A 32 6.28 -4.60 14.11
C ALA A 32 6.99 -5.51 13.05
N PRO A 33 6.32 -5.85 11.92
CA PRO A 33 6.97 -6.64 10.88
C PRO A 33 8.01 -5.80 10.14
N SER A 34 9.28 -6.09 10.46
CA SER A 34 10.45 -5.67 9.72
C SER A 34 10.59 -6.51 8.45
N GLY A 35 10.59 -5.84 7.29
CA GLY A 35 11.36 -6.22 6.11
C GLY A 35 11.28 -7.66 5.60
N ALA A 36 10.11 -8.08 5.11
CA ALA A 36 10.01 -9.13 4.09
C ALA A 36 9.30 -8.52 2.87
N GLY A 37 9.67 -8.91 1.65
CA GLY A 37 9.21 -8.33 0.37
C GLY A 37 7.72 -8.46 0.05
N GLY A 38 6.84 -8.04 0.97
CA GLY A 38 5.40 -7.94 0.81
C GLY A 38 4.97 -6.51 0.46
N LEU A 39 3.85 -6.38 -0.25
CA LEU A 39 3.25 -5.10 -0.58
C LEU A 39 2.96 -4.31 0.72
N ARG A 40 3.41 -3.06 0.78
CA ARG A 40 3.20 -2.17 1.93
C ARG A 40 1.70 -2.00 2.18
N LYS A 41 1.26 -2.17 3.43
CA LYS A 41 -0.15 -1.99 3.82
C LYS A 41 -0.57 -0.54 3.53
N PHE A 42 -1.78 -0.39 3.02
CA PHE A 42 -2.38 0.91 2.71
C PHE A 42 -3.86 0.96 3.05
N VAL A 43 -4.35 2.18 3.28
CA VAL A 43 -5.76 2.53 3.34
C VAL A 43 -6.07 3.58 2.28
N GLY A 44 -7.30 3.61 1.80
CA GLY A 44 -7.82 4.64 0.92
C GLY A 44 -8.33 5.82 1.73
N VAL A 45 -7.89 7.03 1.39
CA VAL A 45 -8.39 8.25 2.02
C VAL A 45 -8.92 9.19 0.94
N ARG A 46 -10.20 9.54 1.02
CA ARG A 46 -10.79 10.64 0.29
C ARG A 46 -10.61 11.92 1.09
N PHE A 47 -9.76 12.80 0.59
CA PHE A 47 -9.57 14.14 1.13
C PHE A 47 -10.67 15.04 0.58
N GLU A 48 -11.64 15.40 1.42
CA GLU A 48 -12.74 16.30 1.06
C GLU A 48 -12.24 17.73 0.83
N CYS A 49 -11.10 18.11 1.42
CA CYS A 49 -10.48 19.42 1.22
C CYS A 49 -10.19 19.79 -0.25
N CYS A 50 -9.89 18.79 -1.09
CA CYS A 50 -9.60 18.97 -2.51
C CYS A 50 -10.35 17.95 -3.38
N VAL A 51 -11.31 17.24 -2.77
CA VAL A 51 -12.11 16.18 -3.38
C VAL A 51 -11.24 15.17 -4.13
N ILE A 52 -10.17 14.70 -3.49
CA ILE A 52 -9.19 13.78 -4.10
C ILE A 52 -9.03 12.51 -3.27
N TYR A 53 -8.97 11.38 -3.96
CA TYR A 53 -8.69 10.09 -3.35
C TYR A 53 -7.21 9.73 -3.50
N THR A 54 -6.60 9.25 -2.43
CA THR A 54 -5.22 8.76 -2.45
C THR A 54 -5.03 7.56 -1.51
N ARG A 55 -3.98 6.78 -1.76
CA ARG A 55 -3.56 5.70 -0.87
C ARG A 55 -2.62 6.25 0.19
N VAL A 56 -2.94 5.97 1.44
CA VAL A 56 -2.14 6.33 2.60
C VAL A 56 -1.52 5.06 3.16
N TYR A 57 -0.20 5.05 3.32
CA TYR A 57 0.55 3.88 3.74
C TYR A 57 0.78 3.90 5.24
N ILE A 58 1.01 2.71 5.79
CA ILE A 58 1.40 2.56 7.19
C ILE A 58 2.79 3.19 7.41
N ASN A 59 2.97 3.82 8.56
CA ASN A 59 4.27 4.32 9.00
C ASN A 59 5.22 3.16 9.31
N ARG A 60 6.50 3.48 9.54
CA ARG A 60 7.54 2.46 9.78
C ARG A 60 7.31 1.70 11.08
N ASP A 61 6.80 2.38 12.09
CA ASP A 61 6.54 1.81 13.43
C ASP A 61 5.31 0.90 13.46
N GLY A 62 4.47 0.93 12.41
CA GLY A 62 3.24 0.15 12.35
C GLY A 62 2.11 0.66 13.25
N THR A 63 2.22 1.89 13.75
CA THR A 63 1.30 2.49 14.74
C THR A 63 0.25 3.38 14.12
N ALA A 64 0.46 3.87 12.88
CA ALA A 64 -0.49 4.73 12.20
C ALA A 64 -0.37 4.64 10.67
N TYR A 65 -1.45 4.93 9.96
CA TYR A 65 -1.40 5.30 8.55
C TYR A 65 -1.23 6.81 8.42
N GLU A 66 -0.15 7.23 7.77
CA GLU A 66 0.25 8.63 7.69
C GLU A 66 0.38 9.07 6.24
N GLY A 67 -0.18 10.24 5.92
CA GLY A 67 -0.17 10.76 4.56
C GLY A 67 -0.53 12.24 4.50
N ARG A 68 -0.58 12.77 3.27
CA ARG A 68 -0.95 14.15 3.00
C ARG A 68 -1.81 14.24 1.76
N CYS A 69 -2.68 15.24 1.71
CA CYS A 69 -3.38 15.58 0.47
C CYS A 69 -2.35 16.02 -0.59
N PRO A 70 -2.34 15.42 -1.80
CA PRO A 70 -1.37 15.77 -2.84
C PRO A 70 -1.57 17.18 -3.42
N ARG A 71 -2.71 17.83 -3.15
CA ARG A 71 -3.03 19.18 -3.65
C ARG A 71 -2.65 20.28 -2.67
N CYS A 72 -3.08 20.17 -1.42
CA CYS A 72 -2.91 21.22 -0.39
C CYS A 72 -1.98 20.82 0.76
N ALA A 73 -1.38 19.63 0.70
CA ALA A 73 -0.48 19.08 1.71
C ALA A 73 -1.07 18.93 3.12
N ARG A 74 -2.40 19.03 3.30
CA ARG A 74 -3.05 18.77 4.59
C ARG A 74 -2.68 17.37 5.11
N PRO A 75 -2.15 17.26 6.34
CA PRO A 75 -1.76 15.98 6.91
C PRO A 75 -2.99 15.16 7.31
N VAL A 76 -2.86 13.83 7.25
CA VAL A 76 -3.78 12.88 7.85
C VAL A 76 -2.98 11.84 8.63
N ARG A 77 -3.51 11.45 9.78
CA ARG A 77 -2.98 10.38 10.63
C ARG A 77 -4.14 9.54 11.15
N LEU A 78 -4.10 8.25 10.86
CA LEU A 78 -5.09 7.27 11.32
C LEU A 78 -4.36 6.30 12.24
N GLU A 79 -4.67 6.32 13.53
CA GLU A 79 -4.00 5.49 14.52
C GLU A 79 -4.48 4.04 14.46
N ILE A 80 -3.57 3.10 14.71
CA ILE A 80 -3.83 1.67 14.74
C ILE A 80 -3.79 1.23 16.21
N GLY A 81 -4.93 0.79 16.73
CA GLY A 81 -5.05 0.43 18.13
C GLY A 81 -6.28 -0.42 18.43
N PRO A 82 -6.41 -0.89 19.68
CA PRO A 82 -7.58 -1.65 20.13
C PRO A 82 -8.85 -0.81 20.01
N GLY A 83 -9.92 -1.41 19.48
CA GLY A 83 -11.16 -0.68 19.15
C GLY A 83 -11.13 0.04 17.81
N GLY A 84 -10.10 -0.19 16.99
CA GLY A 84 -10.06 0.23 15.60
C GLY A 84 -11.13 -0.46 14.73
N THR A 85 -11.07 -0.18 13.44
CA THR A 85 -12.02 -0.73 12.46
C THR A 85 -11.27 -1.46 11.33
N ASP A 86 -11.92 -2.45 10.75
CA ASP A 86 -11.44 -3.16 9.56
C ASP A 86 -11.71 -2.37 8.26
N ALA A 87 -12.34 -1.20 8.36
CA ALA A 87 -12.59 -0.33 7.22
C ALA A 87 -11.29 0.08 6.52
N ARG A 88 -11.31 0.01 5.19
CA ARG A 88 -10.15 0.38 4.34
C ARG A 88 -10.28 1.74 3.68
N PHE A 89 -11.45 2.36 3.74
CA PHE A 89 -11.75 3.63 3.09
C PHE A 89 -12.23 4.64 4.12
N PHE A 90 -11.58 5.80 4.14
CA PHE A 90 -11.85 6.88 5.09
C PHE A 90 -12.05 8.20 4.35
N SER A 91 -12.82 9.10 4.94
CA SER A 91 -12.92 10.49 4.49
C SER A 91 -12.21 11.41 5.48
N ALA A 92 -11.36 12.29 4.97
CA ALA A 92 -10.65 13.31 5.74
C ALA A 92 -11.14 14.70 5.32
N TYR A 93 -11.66 15.46 6.26
CA TYR A 93 -12.29 16.78 6.05
C TYR A 93 -11.29 17.93 6.28
#